data_AF-A0A2E5E1E1-F1
#
_entry.id   AF-A0A2E5E1E1-F1
#
_cell.length_a   1.000
_cell.length_b   1.000
_cell.length_c   1.000
_cell.angle_alpha   90.00
_cell.angle_beta   90.00
_cell.angle_gamma   90.00
#
_symmetry.space_group_name_H-M   'P 1'
#
loop_
_entity.id
_entity.type
_entity.pdbx_description
1 polymer ?
#
loop_
_entity_poly.entity_id
_entity_poly.type
_entity_poly.pdbx_seq_one_letter_code
_entity_poly.pdbx_strand_id
1 'polypeptide(L)'
;VGAKLMKISQELAATHYESHQGKPFYDGLVSFMTSSPVLVLAIRGVGSIAICRKMMGATFGSNAEPGTIRGDYGVSNSFNLIHGSDSSEAAERELGLFFNADDLLDWERAAECWVYDLSGDEPE
;
A
#
# COMPACT_ATOMS: atom_id res chain seq x y z
N VAL A 1 5.22 8.76 6.31
CA VAL A 1 4.87 10.20 6.16
C VAL A 1 3.40 10.49 6.42
N GLY A 2 2.50 9.51 6.29
CA GLY A 2 1.11 9.63 6.74
C GLY A 2 0.56 8.29 7.25
N ALA A 3 -0.38 8.33 8.18
CA ALA A 3 -1.07 7.14 8.70
C ALA A 3 -2.49 7.50 9.16
N LYS A 4 -3.49 6.74 8.72
CA LYS A 4 -4.90 7.01 9.07
C LYS A 4 -5.68 5.71 9.24
N LEU A 5 -6.32 5.53 10.40
CA LEU A 5 -7.34 4.50 10.59
C LEU A 5 -8.68 5.05 10.09
N MET A 6 -9.29 4.41 9.09
CA MET A 6 -10.54 4.88 8.51
C MET A 6 -11.43 3.73 8.04
N LYS A 7 -12.72 4.00 7.86
CA LYS A 7 -13.61 3.11 7.12
C LYS A 7 -13.78 3.65 5.70
N ILE A 8 -13.42 2.85 4.69
CA ILE A 8 -13.54 3.23 3.28
C ILE A 8 -15.03 3.22 2.90
N SER A 9 -15.50 4.26 2.21
CA SER A 9 -16.87 4.29 1.65
C SER A 9 -16.96 3.49 0.36
N GLN A 10 -18.18 3.10 -0.05
CA GLN A 10 -18.34 2.38 -1.32
C GLN A 10 -17.88 3.19 -2.52
N GLU A 11 -18.11 4.50 -2.51
CA GLU A 11 -17.69 5.42 -3.56
C GLU A 11 -16.17 5.49 -3.66
N LEU A 12 -15.48 5.65 -2.51
CA LEU A 12 -14.01 5.69 -2.48
C LEU A 12 -13.40 4.35 -2.92
N ALA A 13 -13.96 3.23 -2.48
CA ALA A 13 -13.52 1.90 -2.92
C ALA A 13 -13.74 1.71 -4.42
N ALA A 14 -14.88 2.15 -4.96
CA ALA A 14 -15.18 2.07 -6.39
C ALA A 14 -14.20 2.90 -7.22
N THR A 15 -13.88 4.13 -6.79
CA THR A 15 -12.86 4.96 -7.44
C THR A 15 -11.48 4.32 -7.37
N HIS A 16 -11.09 3.77 -6.21
CA HIS A 16 -9.80 3.10 -6.05
C HIS A 16 -9.65 1.88 -6.96
N TYR A 17 -10.71 1.10 -7.15
CA TYR A 17 -10.73 -0.11 -7.97
C TYR A 17 -11.34 0.09 -9.36
N GLU A 18 -11.46 1.31 -9.88
CA GLU A 18 -12.10 1.61 -11.16
C GLU A 18 -11.53 0.76 -12.32
N SER A 19 -10.22 0.51 -12.31
CA SER A 19 -9.54 -0.35 -13.32
C SER A 19 -10.02 -1.80 -13.35
N HIS A 20 -10.72 -2.25 -12.30
CA HIS A 20 -11.27 -3.59 -12.17
C HIS A 20 -12.78 -3.64 -12.45
N GLN A 21 -13.41 -2.51 -12.81
CA GLN A 21 -14.84 -2.48 -13.10
C GLN A 21 -15.20 -3.46 -14.24
N GLY A 22 -16.29 -4.18 -14.07
CA GLY A 22 -16.74 -5.21 -15.02
C GLY A 22 -16.01 -6.57 -14.88
N LYS A 23 -15.02 -6.69 -14.00
CA LYS A 23 -14.45 -8.00 -13.65
C LYS A 23 -15.41 -8.77 -12.74
N PRO A 24 -15.51 -10.11 -12.85
CA PRO A 24 -16.44 -10.91 -12.04
C PRO A 24 -16.27 -10.79 -10.52
N PHE A 25 -15.07 -10.38 -10.07
CA PHE A 25 -14.73 -10.24 -8.65
C PHE A 25 -14.91 -8.80 -8.12
N TYR A 26 -15.26 -7.83 -8.97
CA TYR A 26 -15.27 -6.41 -8.61
C TYR A 26 -16.21 -6.09 -7.44
N ASP A 27 -17.46 -6.55 -7.51
CA ASP A 27 -18.45 -6.28 -6.45
C ASP A 27 -18.03 -6.90 -5.12
N GLY A 28 -17.44 -8.10 -5.16
CA GLY A 28 -16.88 -8.77 -3.99
C GLY A 28 -15.69 -8.02 -3.39
N LEU A 29 -14.82 -7.46 -4.23
CA LEU A 29 -13.68 -6.65 -3.83
C LEU A 29 -14.12 -5.36 -3.12
N VAL A 30 -15.06 -4.62 -3.71
CA VAL A 30 -15.61 -3.39 -3.10
C VAL A 30 -16.32 -3.70 -1.78
N SER A 31 -17.12 -4.77 -1.74
CA SER A 31 -17.79 -5.21 -0.51
C SER A 31 -16.78 -5.57 0.59
N PHE A 32 -15.74 -6.33 0.25
CA PHE A 32 -14.68 -6.72 1.19
C PHE A 32 -13.96 -5.50 1.77
N MET A 33 -13.52 -4.58 0.90
CA MET A 33 -12.71 -3.42 1.30
C MET A 33 -13.47 -2.38 2.12
N THR A 34 -14.80 -2.40 2.08
CA THR A 34 -15.67 -1.50 2.85
C THR A 34 -16.25 -2.16 4.11
N SER A 35 -16.00 -3.46 4.31
CA SER A 35 -16.60 -4.25 5.41
C SER A 35 -16.07 -3.89 6.79
N SER A 36 -14.84 -3.38 6.89
CA SER A 36 -14.14 -3.11 8.15
C SER A 36 -13.25 -1.87 8.03
N PRO A 37 -12.89 -1.20 9.14
CA PRO A 37 -11.85 -0.19 9.12
C PRO A 37 -10.50 -0.74 8.63
N VAL A 38 -9.73 0.12 7.97
CA VAL A 38 -8.39 -0.16 7.46
C VAL A 38 -7.41 0.88 7.98
N LEU A 39 -6.14 0.47 8.14
CA LEU A 39 -5.04 1.39 8.36
C LEU A 39 -4.40 1.72 7.01
N VAL A 40 -4.53 2.97 6.57
CA VAL A 40 -3.89 3.47 5.35
C VAL A 40 -2.57 4.13 5.72
N LEU A 41 -1.51 3.82 4.96
CA LEU A 41 -0.16 4.33 5.20
C LEU A 41 0.37 5.02 3.95
N ALA A 42 1.02 6.17 4.13
CA ALA A 42 1.87 6.80 3.14
C ALA A 42 3.33 6.61 3.57
N ILE A 43 4.09 5.83 2.81
CA ILE A 43 5.49 5.45 3.10
C ILE A 43 6.41 6.15 2.10
N ARG A 44 7.52 6.71 2.60
CA ARG A 44 8.54 7.40 1.79
C ARG A 44 9.88 6.70 1.98
N GLY A 45 10.62 6.55 0.87
CA GLY A 45 11.99 6.04 0.84
C GLY A 45 12.40 5.64 -0.57
N VAL A 46 13.71 5.56 -0.81
CA VAL A 46 14.29 5.05 -2.06
C VAL A 46 13.79 3.64 -2.32
N GLY A 47 13.25 3.39 -3.52
CA GLY A 47 12.69 2.09 -3.90
C GLY A 47 11.48 1.63 -3.06
N SER A 48 10.87 2.51 -2.28
CA SER A 48 9.83 2.15 -1.28
C SER A 48 8.69 1.31 -1.84
N ILE A 49 8.21 1.57 -3.06
CA ILE A 49 7.16 0.77 -3.71
C ILE A 49 7.61 -0.69 -3.86
N ALA A 50 8.75 -0.92 -4.49
CA ALA A 50 9.29 -2.26 -4.71
C ALA A 50 9.59 -2.97 -3.39
N ILE A 51 10.17 -2.25 -2.41
CA ILE A 51 10.46 -2.78 -1.07
C ILE A 51 9.17 -3.17 -0.35
N CYS A 52 8.14 -2.32 -0.36
CA CYS A 52 6.84 -2.61 0.24
C CYS A 52 6.19 -3.84 -0.41
N ARG A 53 6.16 -3.89 -1.75
CA ARG A 53 5.64 -5.05 -2.50
C ARG A 53 6.38 -6.34 -2.17
N LYS A 54 7.70 -6.27 -2.00
CA LYS A 54 8.54 -7.41 -1.59
C LYS A 54 8.21 -7.87 -0.16
N MET A 55 8.07 -6.95 0.78
CA MET A 55 7.67 -7.26 2.18
C MET A 55 6.26 -7.84 2.28
N MET A 56 5.33 -7.39 1.41
CA MET A 56 3.98 -7.94 1.36
C MET A 56 3.96 -9.40 0.91
N GLY A 57 4.87 -9.79 0.02
CA GLY A 57 4.88 -11.11 -0.61
C GLY A 57 3.93 -11.21 -1.80
N ALA A 58 3.95 -12.38 -2.47
CA ALA A 58 3.12 -12.65 -3.64
C ALA A 58 1.63 -12.40 -3.35
N THR A 59 0.84 -11.99 -4.35
CA THR A 59 -0.58 -11.65 -4.19
C THR A 59 -1.41 -12.79 -3.56
N PHE A 60 -1.06 -14.02 -3.91
CA PHE A 60 -1.67 -15.24 -3.38
C PHE A 60 -0.81 -15.77 -2.23
N GLY A 61 -1.35 -15.77 -1.02
CA GLY A 61 -0.60 -16.13 0.20
C GLY A 61 0.02 -17.53 0.15
N SER A 62 -0.64 -18.49 -0.51
CA SER A 62 -0.10 -19.84 -0.72
C SER A 62 1.20 -19.88 -1.53
N ASN A 63 1.49 -18.81 -2.28
CA ASN A 63 2.69 -18.67 -3.11
C ASN A 63 3.66 -17.62 -2.54
N ALA A 64 3.35 -17.05 -1.36
CA ALA A 64 4.19 -16.05 -0.71
C ALA A 64 5.23 -16.74 0.17
N GLU A 65 6.47 -16.27 0.10
CA GLU A 65 7.57 -16.84 0.88
C GLU A 65 7.42 -16.55 2.38
N PRO A 66 7.89 -17.47 3.26
CA PRO A 66 7.98 -17.21 4.69
C PRO A 66 8.77 -15.93 5.01
N GLY A 67 8.33 -15.20 6.04
CA GLY A 67 8.88 -13.89 6.42
C GLY A 67 8.24 -12.70 5.68
N THR A 68 7.36 -12.94 4.70
CA THR A 68 6.52 -11.90 4.10
C THR A 68 5.18 -11.82 4.82
N ILE A 69 4.52 -10.66 4.77
CA ILE A 69 3.23 -10.46 5.45
C ILE A 69 2.20 -11.50 5.00
N ARG A 70 2.09 -11.75 3.70
CA ARG A 70 1.13 -12.74 3.17
C ARG A 70 1.57 -14.18 3.40
N GLY A 71 2.87 -14.47 3.40
CA GLY A 71 3.37 -15.83 3.66
C GLY A 71 3.19 -16.25 5.12
N ASP A 72 3.34 -15.31 6.05
CA ASP A 72 3.25 -15.60 7.49
C ASP A 72 1.81 -15.59 8.02
N TYR A 73 0.94 -14.73 7.45
CA TYR A 73 -0.39 -14.49 8.01
C TYR A 73 -1.55 -14.81 7.05
N GLY A 74 -1.27 -15.04 5.76
CA GLY A 74 -2.28 -15.22 4.72
C GLY A 74 -2.38 -16.66 4.22
N VAL A 75 -3.62 -17.13 4.00
CA VAL A 75 -3.88 -18.42 3.32
C VAL A 75 -4.87 -18.28 2.15
N SER A 76 -5.68 -17.21 2.15
CA SER A 76 -6.71 -16.98 1.13
C SER A 76 -6.14 -16.24 -0.08
N ASN A 77 -6.59 -16.64 -1.27
CA ASN A 77 -6.31 -15.92 -2.51
C ASN A 77 -7.10 -14.62 -2.66
N SER A 78 -8.23 -14.50 -1.95
CA SER A 78 -9.12 -13.34 -2.02
C SER A 78 -8.99 -12.41 -0.81
N PHE A 79 -8.50 -12.91 0.33
CA PHE A 79 -8.37 -12.16 1.58
C PHE A 79 -6.90 -12.09 1.98
N ASN A 80 -6.13 -11.27 1.26
CA ASN A 80 -4.66 -11.24 1.34
C ASN A 80 -4.10 -10.14 2.26
N LEU A 81 -4.90 -9.69 3.22
CA LEU A 81 -4.57 -8.81 4.36
C LEU A 81 -4.13 -7.38 4.06
N ILE A 82 -3.38 -7.16 2.99
CA ILE A 82 -2.69 -5.88 2.73
C ILE A 82 -2.71 -5.53 1.24
N HIS A 83 -2.88 -4.24 0.94
CA HIS A 83 -2.76 -3.63 -0.39
C HIS A 83 -1.49 -2.77 -0.45
N GLY A 84 -0.91 -2.67 -1.64
CA GLY A 84 0.19 -1.75 -1.92
C GLY A 84 0.27 -1.48 -3.42
N SER A 85 0.47 -0.21 -3.76
CA SER A 85 0.64 0.28 -5.12
C SER A 85 1.73 -0.50 -5.86
N ASP A 86 1.54 -0.74 -7.15
CA ASP A 86 2.42 -1.55 -7.98
C ASP A 86 3.33 -0.73 -8.92
N SER A 87 3.05 0.57 -9.07
CA SER A 87 3.85 1.53 -9.82
C SER A 87 3.85 2.91 -9.18
N SER A 88 4.74 3.79 -9.63
CA SER A 88 4.80 5.18 -9.16
C SER A 88 3.52 5.95 -9.51
N GLU A 89 2.96 5.73 -10.70
CA GLU A 89 1.71 6.35 -11.15
C GLU A 89 0.51 5.87 -10.33
N ALA A 90 0.48 4.57 -10.00
CA ALA A 90 -0.53 4.02 -9.09
C ALA A 90 -0.37 4.63 -7.69
N ALA A 91 0.85 4.73 -7.17
CA ALA A 91 1.12 5.30 -5.85
C ALA A 91 0.69 6.77 -5.77
N GLU A 92 1.00 7.59 -6.77
CA GLU A 92 0.60 8.99 -6.81
C GLU A 92 -0.93 9.15 -6.80
N ARG A 93 -1.62 8.39 -7.67
CA ARG A 93 -3.09 8.39 -7.71
C ARG A 93 -3.69 7.95 -6.38
N GLU A 94 -3.21 6.83 -5.83
CA GLU A 94 -3.74 6.25 -4.59
C GLU A 94 -3.50 7.19 -3.40
N LEU A 95 -2.31 7.79 -3.29
CA LEU A 95 -2.02 8.77 -2.25
C LEU A 95 -2.97 9.97 -2.33
N GLY A 96 -3.22 10.49 -3.54
CA GLY A 96 -4.17 11.59 -3.76
C GLY A 96 -5.63 11.23 -3.46
N LEU A 97 -6.00 9.95 -3.47
CA LEU A 97 -7.33 9.48 -3.07
C LEU A 97 -7.49 9.40 -1.54
N PHE A 98 -6.43 9.03 -0.82
CA PHE A 98 -6.53 8.74 0.62
C PHE A 98 -6.02 9.86 1.54
N PHE A 99 -5.16 10.75 1.05
CA PHE A 99 -4.52 11.79 1.84
C PHE A 99 -4.66 13.17 1.19
N ASN A 100 -4.97 14.17 2.00
CA ASN A 100 -4.77 15.57 1.64
C ASN A 100 -3.32 15.98 1.92
N ALA A 101 -2.89 17.12 1.38
CA ALA A 101 -1.55 17.66 1.64
C ALA A 101 -1.26 17.80 3.16
N ASP A 102 -2.25 18.25 3.93
CA ASP A 102 -2.12 18.43 5.39
C ASP A 102 -2.06 17.10 6.17
N ASP A 103 -2.42 15.97 5.55
CA ASP A 103 -2.31 14.65 6.18
C ASP A 103 -0.87 14.07 6.07
N LEU A 104 0.00 14.71 5.28
CA LEU A 104 1.36 14.24 5.00
C LEU A 104 2.39 15.10 5.71
N LEU A 105 3.21 14.46 6.53
CA LEU A 105 4.29 15.12 7.26
C LEU A 105 5.59 15.05 6.47
N ASP A 106 6.27 16.18 6.41
CA ASP A 106 7.66 16.27 5.96
C ASP A 106 8.58 16.63 7.14
N TRP A 107 9.59 15.80 7.36
CA TRP A 107 10.58 16.00 8.41
C TRP A 107 11.89 15.30 8.04
N GLU A 108 12.98 15.77 8.65
CA GLU A 108 14.30 15.14 8.57
C GLU A 108 14.38 14.00 9.59
N ARG A 109 14.63 12.76 9.13
CA ARG A 109 14.80 11.63 10.04
C ARG A 109 16.17 11.73 10.67
N ALA A 110 16.25 11.67 12.01
CA ALA A 110 17.52 11.74 12.74
C ALA A 110 18.54 10.66 12.32
N ALA A 111 18.06 9.55 11.73
CA ALA A 111 18.90 8.46 11.26
C ALA A 111 19.13 8.45 9.73
N GLU A 112 18.74 9.50 9.00
CA GLU A 112 18.81 9.54 7.53
C GLU A 112 20.21 9.16 7.01
N CYS A 113 21.25 9.76 7.60
CA CYS A 113 22.65 9.54 7.23
C CYS A 113 23.21 8.14 7.59
N TRP A 114 22.46 7.36 8.38
CA TRP A 114 22.79 5.97 8.72
C TRP A 114 21.93 4.96 7.95
N VAL A 115 20.89 5.45 7.28
CA VAL A 115 19.96 4.64 6.48
C VAL A 115 20.32 4.70 5.01
N TYR A 116 20.72 5.87 4.51
CA TYR A 116 21.19 6.07 3.14
C TYR A 116 22.64 6.53 3.10
N ASP A 117 23.37 6.06 2.10
CA ASP A 117 24.60 6.71 1.68
C ASP A 117 24.24 7.99 0.91
N LEU A 118 24.62 9.13 1.48
CA LEU A 118 24.35 10.45 0.92
C LEU A 118 25.59 11.07 0.26
N SER A 119 26.66 10.30 0.05
CA SER A 119 27.89 10.79 -0.56
C SER A 119 27.82 10.95 -2.09
N GLY A 120 26.85 10.28 -2.73
CA GLY A 120 26.57 10.36 -4.17
C GLY A 120 25.54 11.42 -4.57
N ASP A 121 25.23 11.47 -5.86
CA ASP A 121 24.21 12.40 -6.41
C ASP A 121 22.77 12.01 -6.03
N GLU A 122 22.54 10.71 -5.79
CA GLU A 122 21.27 10.16 -5.31
C GLU A 122 21.51 9.34 -4.03
N PRO A 123 20.57 9.35 -3.07
CA PRO A 123 20.64 8.48 -1.89
C PRO A 123 20.57 6.99 -2.27
N GLU A 124 21.51 6.18 -1.76
CA GLU A 124 21.53 4.71 -1.90
C GLU A 124 21.20 4.01 -0.58
#